data_AF-A0A7J2LFW0-F1
#
_entry.id   AF-A0A7J2LFW0-F1
#
_cell.length_a   1.000
_cell.length_b   1.000
_cell.length_c   1.000
_cell.angle_alpha   90.00
_cell.angle_beta   90.00
_cell.angle_gamma   90.00
#
_symmetry.space_group_name_H-M   'P 1'
#
loop_
_entity.id
_entity.type
_entity.pdbx_description
1 polymer ?
#
loop_
_entity_poly.entity_id
_entity_poly.type
_entity_poly.pdbx_seq_one_letter_code
_entity_poly.pdbx_strand_id
1 'polypeptide(L)' 'MPEFSYRGVRIIVEQGDITKWSGDAIVNPANSLLIMGVGVAGAIMRVGGAEIEEEATK' A
#
# COMPACT_ATOMS: atom_id res chain seq x y z
N MET A 1 -19.47 -0.05 -3.61
CA MET A 1 -18.41 -0.88 -4.21
C MET A 1 -18.57 -2.30 -3.70
N PRO A 2 -18.15 -3.34 -4.45
CA PRO A 2 -18.51 -4.71 -4.11
C PRO A 2 -17.76 -5.25 -2.88
N GLU A 3 -18.43 -6.13 -2.15
CA GLU A 3 -17.90 -6.89 -1.02
C GLU A 3 -18.09 -8.39 -1.28
N PHE A 4 -17.09 -9.19 -0.94
CA PHE A 4 -17.05 -10.64 -1.14
C PHE A 4 -16.55 -11.35 0.11
N SER A 5 -16.83 -12.64 0.22
CA SER A 5 -16.26 -13.53 1.23
C SER A 5 -15.59 -14.73 0.55
N TYR A 6 -14.34 -15.02 0.89
CA TYR A 6 -13.58 -16.15 0.36
C TYR A 6 -12.82 -16.86 1.47
N ARG A 7 -13.12 -18.16 1.70
CA ARG A 7 -12.48 -18.98 2.75
C ARG A 7 -12.47 -18.33 4.14
N GLY A 8 -13.54 -17.60 4.49
CA GLY A 8 -13.65 -16.88 5.77
C GLY A 8 -12.97 -15.50 5.79
N VAL A 9 -12.40 -15.04 4.67
CA VAL A 9 -11.80 -13.71 4.53
C VAL A 9 -12.79 -12.77 3.87
N ARG A 10 -13.05 -11.62 4.50
CA ARG A 10 -13.84 -10.52 3.94
C ARG A 10 -12.96 -9.72 2.96
N ILE A 11 -13.45 -9.53 1.74
CA ILE A 11 -12.77 -8.79 0.66
C ILE A 11 -13.65 -7.61 0.27
N ILE A 12 -13.10 -6.40 0.34
CA ILE A 12 -13.82 -5.17 0.02
C ILE A 12 -13.04 -4.46 -1.07
N VAL A 13 -13.73 -3.95 -2.08
CA VAL A 13 -13.13 -3.03 -3.05
C VAL A 13 -13.51 -1.62 -2.62
N GLU A 14 -12.52 -0.74 -2.46
CA GLU A 14 -12.73 0.67 -2.10
C GLU A 14 -11.95 1.58 -3.06
N GLN A 15 -12.50 2.76 -3.32
CA GLN A 15 -11.90 3.79 -4.17
C GLN A 15 -11.53 4.94 -3.24
N GLY A 16 -10.25 5.25 -3.19
CA GLY A 16 -9.75 6.28 -2.29
C GLY A 16 -8.24 6.40 -2.35
N ASP A 17 -7.71 7.17 -1.41
CA ASP A 17 -6.28 7.35 -1.19
C ASP A 17 -5.81 6.36 -0.12
N ILE A 18 -4.97 5.39 -0.51
CA ILE A 18 -4.46 4.35 0.40
C ILE A 18 -3.67 4.95 1.57
N THR A 19 -3.11 6.16 1.43
CA THR A 19 -2.38 6.84 2.51
C THR A 19 -3.29 7.35 3.63
N LYS A 20 -4.61 7.30 3.41
CA LYS A 20 -5.65 7.65 4.39
C LYS A 20 -6.40 6.42 4.92
N TRP A 21 -6.10 5.23 4.41
CA TRP A 21 -6.74 3.99 4.86
C TRP A 21 -6.23 3.61 6.25
N SER A 22 -7.12 3.03 7.07
CA SER A 22 -6.83 2.62 8.44
C SER A 22 -6.92 1.11 8.60
N GLY A 23 -5.89 0.51 9.19
CA GLY A 23 -5.85 -0.89 9.59
C GLY A 23 -4.45 -1.28 10.02
N ASP A 24 -4.20 -2.58 10.15
CA ASP A 24 -2.93 -3.07 10.71
C ASP A 24 -1.74 -2.90 9.75
N ALA A 25 -1.97 -3.00 8.44
CA ALA A 25 -0.93 -2.88 7.42
C ALA A 25 -1.51 -2.47 6.05
N ILE A 26 -0.69 -1.82 5.24
CA ILE A 26 -0.95 -1.58 3.81
C ILE A 26 0.12 -2.28 2.96
N VAL A 27 -0.26 -2.69 1.75
CA VAL A 27 0.67 -3.30 0.79
C VAL A 27 1.12 -2.25 -0.23
N ASN A 28 2.43 -2.03 -0.32
CA ASN A 28 3.02 -1.17 -1.33
C ASN A 28 3.13 -1.91 -2.69
N PRO A 29 2.63 -1.34 -3.80
CA PRO A 29 2.97 -1.84 -5.13
C PRO A 29 4.43 -1.52 -5.47
N ALA A 30 5.30 -2.51 -5.41
CA ALA A 30 6.74 -2.37 -5.67
C ALA A 30 7.14 -2.87 -7.07
N ASN A 31 8.25 -2.34 -7.58
CA ASN A 31 8.96 -2.90 -8.73
C ASN A 31 10.09 -3.85 -8.26
N SER A 32 10.74 -4.54 -9.21
CA SER A 32 11.79 -5.53 -8.91
C SER A 32 13.05 -4.97 -8.23
N LEU A 33 13.22 -3.64 -8.20
CA LEU A 33 14.34 -2.96 -7.54
C LEU A 33 13.97 -2.40 -6.17
N LEU A 34 12.72 -2.55 -5.74
CA LEU A 34 12.18 -2.04 -4.47
C LEU A 34 12.24 -0.51 -4.29
N ILE A 35 12.57 0.23 -5.35
CA ILE A 35 12.59 1.70 -5.37
C ILE A 35 11.15 2.25 -5.42
N MET A 36 10.79 3.14 -4.50
CA MET A 36 9.51 3.83 -4.40
C MET A 36 9.52 5.09 -5.28
N GLY A 37 9.27 4.89 -6.58
CA GLY A 37 9.18 5.99 -7.55
C GLY A 37 7.89 6.81 -7.46
N VAL A 38 7.10 6.81 -8.55
CA VAL A 38 5.87 7.61 -8.68
C VAL A 38 4.61 6.80 -8.34
N GLY A 39 3.43 7.40 -8.53
CA GLY A 39 2.15 6.73 -8.33
C GLY A 39 1.87 6.41 -6.86
N VAL A 40 1.28 5.24 -6.61
CA VAL A 40 0.88 4.80 -5.26
C VAL A 40 2.08 4.59 -4.34
N ALA A 41 3.16 3.98 -4.83
CA ALA A 41 4.38 3.80 -4.04
C ALA A 41 4.97 5.13 -3.57
N GLY A 42 5.09 6.09 -4.49
CA GLY A 42 5.53 7.44 -4.14
C GLY A 42 4.58 8.16 -3.19
N ALA A 43 3.27 7.92 -3.29
CA ALA A 43 2.30 8.50 -2.35
C ALA A 43 2.50 7.95 -0.94
N ILE A 44 2.70 6.64 -0.80
CA ILE A 44 3.00 5.99 0.47
C ILE A 44 4.29 6.55 1.06
N MET A 45 5.38 6.63 0.28
CA MET A 45 6.66 7.18 0.75
C MET A 45 6.52 8.65 1.20
N ARG A 46 5.81 9.49 0.44
CA ARG A 46 5.64 10.91 0.80
C ARG A 46 4.90 11.12 2.11
N VAL A 47 3.98 10.21 2.47
CA VAL A 47 3.20 10.32 3.71
C VAL A 47 3.87 9.57 4.87
N GLY A 48 4.46 8.41 4.59
CA GLY A 48 5.05 7.52 5.59
C GLY A 48 6.53 7.73 5.89
N GLY A 49 7.24 8.53 5.08
CA GLY A 49 8.65 8.86 5.27
C GLY A 49 9.61 8.12 4.34
N ALA A 50 10.82 8.65 4.20
CA ALA A 50 11.87 8.09 3.34
C ALA A 50 12.45 6.79 3.92
N GLU A 51 12.36 6.61 5.23
CA GLU A 51 12.79 5.41 5.95
C GLU A 51 12.16 4.12 5.40
N ILE A 52 10.96 4.20 4.82
CA ILE A 52 10.27 3.05 4.22
C ILE A 52 11.06 2.50 3.02
N GLU A 53 11.58 3.39 2.15
CA GLU A 53 12.39 2.97 1.00
C GLU A 53 13.78 2.51 1.46
N GLU A 54 14.37 3.21 2.43
CA GLU A 54 15.66 2.82 3.00
C GLU A 54 15.62 1.44 3.65
N GLU A 55 14.52 1.07 4.30
CA GLU A 55 14.33 -0.27 4.85
C GLU A 55 14.05 -1.32 3.76
N ALA A 56 13.30 -0.96 2.72
CA ALA A 56 12.98 -1.88 1.62
C ALA A 56 14.20 -2.22 0.75
N THR A 57 15.20 -1.35 0.68
CA THR A 57 16.39 -1.49 -0.19
C THR A 57 17.66 -1.98 0.52
N LYS A 58 17.57 -2.28 1.82
CA LYS A 58 18.63 -2.97 2.58
C LYS A 58 18.68 -4.45 2.26
#